data_AF-A9A605-F1
#
_entry.id   AF-A9A605-F1
#
_cell.length_a   1.000
_cell.length_b   1.000
_cell.length_c   1.000
_cell.angle_alpha   90.00
_cell.angle_beta   90.00
_cell.angle_gamma   90.00
#
_symmetry.space_group_name_H-M   'P 1'
#
loop_
_entity.id
_entity.type
_entity.pdbx_description
1 polymer ?
#
loop_
_entity_poly.entity_id
_entity_poly.type
_entity_poly.pdbx_seq_one_letter_code
_entity_poly.pdbx_strand_id
1 'polypeptide(L)'
;MNSSVVYSRIKRLVKRKLIERFTIVVNDAELGYNVKALTGINMDTKKRDHIISELFKIDGVREVAEVTGRFDILVTMYSKSLDQMHKMVSERIGRIEGIQSSESFIEMKSRAKAMPYMPSKDSD
;
A
#
# COMPACT_ATOMS: atom_id res chain seq x y z
N MET A 1 6.40 -31.96 -19.54
CA MET A 1 6.39 -32.19 -18.07
C MET A 1 5.02 -32.71 -17.66
N ASN A 2 4.93 -33.66 -16.72
CA ASN A 2 3.66 -34.21 -16.24
C ASN A 2 2.94 -33.20 -15.32
N SER A 3 1.66 -32.90 -15.59
CA SER A 3 0.83 -31.96 -14.83
C SER A 3 0.75 -32.26 -13.34
N SER A 4 0.75 -33.54 -12.93
CA SER A 4 0.74 -33.95 -11.52
C SER A 4 2.02 -33.55 -10.78
N VAL A 5 3.18 -33.59 -11.46
CA VAL A 5 4.48 -33.19 -10.88
C VAL A 5 4.53 -31.67 -10.69
N VAL A 6 4.00 -30.90 -11.65
CA VAL A 6 3.89 -29.44 -11.53
C VAL A 6 2.97 -29.06 -10.37
N TYR A 7 1.79 -29.67 -10.29
CA TYR A 7 0.83 -29.45 -9.20
C TYR A 7 1.44 -29.71 -7.82
N SER A 8 2.14 -30.83 -7.65
CA SER A 8 2.81 -31.15 -6.38
C SER A 8 3.88 -30.12 -6.00
N ARG A 9 4.63 -29.58 -6.97
CA ARG A 9 5.64 -28.54 -6.73
C ARG A 9 4.99 -27.24 -6.28
N ILE A 10 3.95 -26.78 -6.97
CA ILE A 10 3.21 -25.56 -6.61
C ILE A 10 2.64 -25.70 -5.18
N LYS A 11 1.97 -26.81 -4.86
CA LYS A 11 1.43 -27.06 -3.52
C LYS A 11 2.49 -27.00 -2.43
N ARG A 12 3.71 -27.49 -2.71
CA ARG A 12 4.84 -27.41 -1.79
C ARG A 12 5.36 -25.98 -1.61
N LEU A 13 5.40 -25.17 -2.68
CA LEU A 13 5.82 -23.77 -2.61
C LEU A 13 4.83 -22.92 -1.78
N VAL A 14 3.53 -23.16 -1.97
CA VAL A 14 2.48 -22.54 -1.14
C VAL A 14 2.62 -22.96 0.33
N LYS A 15 2.80 -24.26 0.61
CA LYS A 15 3.00 -24.77 1.99
C LYS A 15 4.22 -24.16 2.68
N ARG A 16 5.28 -23.85 1.92
CA ARG A 16 6.50 -23.21 2.41
C ARG A 16 6.42 -21.68 2.50
N LYS A 17 5.27 -21.08 2.16
CA LYS A 17 5.08 -19.62 2.07
C LYS A 17 6.01 -18.92 1.08
N LEU A 18 6.57 -19.65 0.11
CA LEU A 18 7.28 -19.02 -1.03
C LEU A 18 6.28 -18.42 -2.03
N ILE A 19 5.11 -19.04 -2.17
CA ILE A 19 3.96 -18.44 -2.84
C ILE A 19 2.98 -18.06 -1.73
N GLU A 20 2.82 -16.76 -1.51
CA GLU A 20 1.90 -16.25 -0.49
C GLU A 20 0.44 -16.33 -0.95
N ARG A 21 0.17 -16.00 -2.22
CA ARG A 21 -1.17 -16.02 -2.82
C ARG A 21 -1.13 -16.09 -4.34
N PHE A 22 -2.27 -16.45 -4.92
CA PHE A 22 -2.56 -16.25 -6.34
C PHE A 22 -3.49 -15.03 -6.46
N THR A 23 -3.14 -14.06 -7.28
CA THR A 23 -3.90 -12.81 -7.43
C THR A 23 -3.81 -12.28 -8.85
N ILE A 24 -4.74 -11.39 -9.19
CA ILE A 24 -4.68 -10.55 -10.38
C ILE A 24 -3.81 -9.32 -10.11
N VAL A 25 -3.22 -8.77 -11.18
CA VAL A 25 -2.59 -7.45 -11.18
C VAL A 25 -3.56 -6.48 -11.83
N VAL A 26 -3.93 -5.43 -11.11
CA VAL A 26 -4.96 -4.46 -11.53
C VAL A 26 -4.29 -3.19 -12.04
N ASN A 27 -4.86 -2.59 -13.09
CA ASN A 27 -4.49 -1.25 -13.52
C ASN A 27 -5.34 -0.23 -12.76
N ASP A 28 -4.78 0.34 -11.69
CA ASP A 28 -5.47 1.31 -10.84
C ASP A 28 -5.93 2.57 -11.59
N ALA A 29 -5.20 2.98 -12.64
CA ALA A 29 -5.55 4.15 -13.45
C ALA A 29 -6.85 3.92 -14.23
N GLU A 30 -7.06 2.73 -14.77
CA GLU A 30 -8.32 2.36 -15.47
C GLU A 30 -9.51 2.28 -14.50
N LEU A 31 -9.26 2.04 -13.21
CA LEU A 31 -10.26 2.13 -12.15
C LEU A 31 -10.49 3.57 -11.65
N GLY A 32 -9.79 4.53 -12.24
CA GLY A 32 -9.87 5.96 -11.94
C GLY A 32 -9.05 6.40 -10.73
N TYR A 33 -8.20 5.55 -10.14
CA TYR A 33 -7.30 5.92 -9.05
C TYR A 33 -6.06 6.65 -9.59
N ASN A 34 -6.28 7.88 -10.02
CA ASN A 34 -5.29 8.69 -10.74
C ASN A 34 -4.35 9.48 -9.84
N VAL A 35 -4.62 9.52 -8.52
CA VAL A 35 -3.81 10.26 -7.56
C VAL A 35 -3.29 9.29 -6.52
N LYS A 36 -1.97 9.25 -6.38
CA LYS A 36 -1.29 8.50 -5.34
C LYS A 36 -0.54 9.47 -4.43
N ALA A 37 -0.56 9.21 -3.13
CA ALA A 37 0.18 9.98 -2.16
C ALA A 37 0.91 9.07 -1.17
N LEU A 38 2.04 9.55 -0.70
CA LEU A 38 2.70 9.02 0.48
C LEU A 38 2.56 10.05 1.59
N THR A 39 2.05 9.67 2.75
CA THR A 39 1.88 10.58 3.88
C THR A 39 2.66 10.09 5.07
N GLY A 40 3.62 10.89 5.52
CA GLY A 40 4.32 10.67 6.78
C GLY A 40 3.49 11.19 7.94
N ILE A 41 3.36 10.41 9.01
CA ILE A 41 2.55 10.75 10.19
C ILE A 41 3.38 10.55 11.45
N ASN A 42 3.34 11.54 12.34
CA ASN A 42 3.77 11.40 13.72
C ASN A 42 2.54 11.26 14.62
N MET A 43 2.61 10.34 15.57
CA MET A 43 1.48 9.94 16.39
C MET A 43 1.86 9.72 17.85
N ASP A 44 0.85 9.79 18.72
CA ASP A 44 0.97 9.30 20.08
C ASP A 44 1.14 7.77 20.08
N THR A 45 2.32 7.31 20.48
CA THR A 45 2.67 5.88 20.58
C THR A 45 1.67 5.09 21.41
N LYS A 46 1.01 5.69 22.41
CA LYS A 46 0.01 5.02 23.24
C LYS A 46 -1.29 4.69 22.49
N LYS A 47 -1.56 5.41 21.39
CA LYS A 47 -2.76 5.24 20.55
C LYS A 47 -2.47 4.56 19.21
N ARG A 48 -1.24 4.08 19.04
CA ARG A 48 -0.74 3.45 17.82
C ARG A 48 -1.72 2.45 17.18
N ASP A 49 -2.15 1.42 17.91
CA ASP A 49 -3.00 0.37 17.34
C ASP A 49 -4.38 0.90 16.95
N HIS A 50 -4.92 1.85 17.71
CA HIS A 50 -6.16 2.56 17.37
C HIS A 50 -6.00 3.36 16.08
N ILE A 51 -4.92 4.14 15.95
CA ILE A 51 -4.64 4.96 14.77
C ILE A 51 -4.50 4.10 13.52
N ILE A 52 -3.74 3.01 13.59
CA ILE A 52 -3.57 2.08 12.46
C ILE A 52 -4.92 1.47 12.06
N SER A 53 -5.73 1.05 13.03
CA SER A 53 -7.09 0.56 12.79
C SER A 53 -7.97 1.61 12.08
N GLU A 54 -7.98 2.86 12.55
CA GLU A 54 -8.75 3.94 11.93
C GLU A 54 -8.26 4.27 10.51
N LEU A 55 -6.95 4.27 10.27
CA LEU A 55 -6.38 4.45 8.94
C LEU A 55 -6.87 3.39 7.96
N PHE A 56 -6.93 2.11 8.37
CA PHE A 56 -7.43 1.04 7.51
C PHE A 56 -8.94 1.10 7.22
N LYS A 57 -9.71 1.91 7.96
CA LYS A 57 -11.12 2.20 7.66
C LYS A 57 -11.30 3.30 6.61
N ILE A 58 -10.23 4.01 6.25
CA ILE A 58 -10.29 5.08 5.25
C ILE A 58 -10.12 4.48 3.86
N ASP A 59 -11.18 4.60 3.04
CA ASP A 59 -11.12 4.22 1.63
C ASP A 59 -9.98 4.94 0.92
N GLY A 60 -9.06 4.16 0.35
CA GLY A 60 -7.89 4.67 -0.35
C GLY A 60 -6.57 4.48 0.39
N VAL A 61 -6.59 4.23 1.71
CA VAL A 61 -5.41 3.75 2.44
C VAL A 61 -5.10 2.32 1.98
N ARG A 62 -3.86 2.09 1.53
CA ARG A 62 -3.42 0.79 0.99
C ARG A 62 -2.38 0.11 1.85
N GLU A 63 -1.47 0.89 2.42
CA GLU A 63 -0.35 0.39 3.18
C GLU A 63 -0.02 1.37 4.29
N VAL A 64 0.32 0.82 5.46
CA VAL A 64 0.89 1.56 6.58
C VAL A 64 2.19 0.85 6.94
N ALA A 65 3.30 1.58 6.83
CA ALA A 65 4.63 1.10 7.16
C ALA A 65 5.16 1.87 8.36
N GLU A 66 5.59 1.15 9.39
CA GLU A 66 6.34 1.73 10.49
C GLU A 66 7.79 1.92 10.08
N VAL A 67 8.35 3.08 10.43
CA VAL A 67 9.70 3.43 10.00
C VAL A 67 10.49 4.04 11.15
N THR A 68 11.81 3.82 11.17
CA THR A 68 12.72 4.38 12.19
C THR A 68 13.18 5.81 11.82
N GLY A 69 12.33 6.59 11.14
CA GLY A 69 12.68 7.87 10.51
C GLY A 69 12.11 9.09 11.25
N ARG A 70 12.00 10.22 10.53
CA ARG A 70 11.34 11.46 11.03
C ARG A 70 9.85 11.25 11.33
N PHE A 71 9.24 10.26 10.71
CA PHE A 71 7.84 9.90 10.88
C PHE A 71 7.76 8.56 11.61
N ASP A 72 6.75 8.37 12.45
CA ASP A 72 6.48 7.08 13.06
C ASP A 72 5.94 6.07 12.03
N ILE A 73 5.09 6.54 11.12
CA ILE A 73 4.53 5.74 10.02
C ILE A 73 4.53 6.49 8.69
N LEU A 74 4.61 5.72 7.61
CA LEU A 74 4.33 6.14 6.24
C LEU A 74 3.06 5.45 5.75
N VAL A 75 2.15 6.21 5.17
CA VAL A 75 0.88 5.72 4.64
C VAL A 75 0.84 5.90 3.13
N THR A 76 0.69 4.81 2.39
CA THR A 76 0.47 4.85 0.93
C THR A 76 -1.02 4.92 0.65
N MET A 77 -1.43 5.93 -0.10
CA MET A 77 -2.85 6.20 -0.38
C MET A 77 -3.12 6.43 -1.86
N TYR A 78 -4.33 6.09 -2.27
CA TYR A 78 -4.85 6.30 -3.62
C TYR A 78 -6.22 6.98 -3.56
N SER A 79 -6.45 7.92 -4.47
CA SER A 79 -7.75 8.56 -4.65
C SER A 79 -8.03 8.80 -6.14
N LYS A 80 -9.28 9.16 -6.45
CA LYS A 80 -9.70 9.46 -7.82
C LYS A 80 -9.37 10.88 -8.26
N SER A 81 -9.18 11.79 -7.30
CA SER A 81 -8.88 13.20 -7.55
C SER A 81 -8.05 13.82 -6.43
N LEU A 82 -7.41 14.95 -6.73
CA LEU A 82 -6.67 15.75 -5.75
C LEU A 82 -7.58 16.27 -4.62
N ASP A 83 -8.82 16.67 -4.94
CA ASP A 83 -9.81 17.08 -3.95
C ASP A 83 -10.14 15.94 -2.99
N GLN A 84 -10.36 14.73 -3.50
CA GLN A 84 -10.61 13.55 -2.66
C GLN A 84 -9.39 13.23 -1.78
N MET A 85 -8.18 13.37 -2.32
CA MET A 85 -6.95 13.19 -1.53
C MET A 85 -6.84 14.23 -0.42
N HIS A 86 -7.09 15.50 -0.75
CA HIS A 86 -7.09 16.59 0.24
C HIS A 86 -8.07 16.33 1.37
N LYS A 87 -9.31 15.91 1.05
CA LYS A 87 -10.32 15.54 2.05
C LYS A 87 -9.89 14.35 2.90
N MET A 88 -9.26 13.34 2.28
CA MET A 88 -8.73 12.18 2.99
C MET A 88 -7.68 12.59 4.03
N VAL A 89 -6.73 13.44 3.65
CA VAL A 89 -5.68 13.92 4.56
C VAL A 89 -6.24 14.85 5.64
N SER A 90 -7.00 15.88 5.25
CA SER A 90 -7.44 16.94 6.17
C SER A 90 -8.63 16.54 7.05
N GLU A 91 -9.62 15.86 6.49
CA GLU A 91 -10.89 15.59 7.19
C GLU A 91 -10.97 14.18 7.76
N ARG A 92 -10.19 13.23 7.26
CA ARG A 92 -10.17 11.85 7.79
C ARG A 92 -8.95 11.65 8.66
N ILE A 93 -7.74 11.72 8.08
CA ILE A 93 -6.50 11.50 8.82
C ILE A 93 -6.32 12.55 9.91
N GLY A 94 -6.40 13.84 9.58
CA GLY A 94 -6.20 14.93 10.56
C GLY A 94 -7.19 14.92 11.73
N ARG A 95 -8.27 14.12 11.68
CA ARG A 95 -9.26 13.98 12.76
C ARG A 95 -9.07 12.72 13.60
N ILE A 96 -8.17 11.80 13.23
CA ILE A 96 -7.90 10.60 14.01
C ILE A 96 -7.21 11.02 15.32
N GLU A 97 -7.78 10.56 16.43
CA GLU A 97 -7.27 10.89 17.75
C GLU A 97 -5.86 10.30 17.96
N GLY A 98 -4.92 11.16 18.35
CA GLY A 98 -3.52 10.78 18.57
C GLY A 98 -2.61 11.04 17.37
N ILE A 99 -3.13 11.45 16.21
CA ILE A 99 -2.28 12.03 15.16
C ILE A 99 -1.81 13.42 15.60
N GLN A 100 -0.50 13.63 15.60
CA GLN A 100 0.14 14.87 16.05
C GLN A 100 0.49 15.78 14.88
N SER A 101 1.00 15.19 13.80
CA SER A 101 1.30 15.92 12.56
C SER A 101 1.34 14.96 11.37
N SER A 102 1.12 15.50 10.18
CA SER A 102 1.22 14.76 8.93
C SER A 102 1.82 15.61 7.82
N GLU A 103 2.62 15.00 6.95
CA GLU A 103 3.16 15.61 5.74
C GLU A 103 2.87 14.70 4.55
N SER A 104 2.21 15.24 3.51
CA SER A 104 1.75 14.44 2.36
C SER A 104 2.51 14.82 1.10
N PHE A 105 2.94 13.79 0.37
CA PHE A 105 3.69 13.89 -0.89
C PHE A 105 2.83 13.29 -2.00
N ILE A 106 2.30 14.13 -2.88
CA ILE A 106 1.59 13.64 -4.07
C ILE A 106 2.60 13.10 -5.08
N GLU A 107 2.41 11.86 -5.52
CA GLU A 107 3.28 11.23 -6.51
C GLU A 107 3.02 11.86 -7.88
N MET A 108 4.04 12.56 -8.41
CA MET A 108 3.98 13.13 -9.76
C MET A 108 4.34 12.10 -10.83
N LYS A 109 5.42 11.34 -10.60
CA LYS A 109 5.90 10.26 -11.46
C LYS A 109 6.66 9.24 -10.60
N SER A 110 6.49 7.96 -10.90
CA SER A 110 7.28 6.87 -10.30
C SER A 110 7.93 6.00 -11.36
N ARG A 111 9.02 5.33 -10.97
CA ARG A 111 9.71 4.30 -11.75
C ARG A 111 10.03 3.16 -10.80
N ALA A 112 9.70 1.94 -11.22
CA ALA A 112 10.00 0.73 -10.46
C ALA A 112 10.77 -0.24 -11.34
N LYS A 113 11.80 -0.87 -10.77
CA LYS A 113 12.48 -2.01 -11.39
C LYS A 113 11.87 -3.29 -10.83
N ALA A 114 11.53 -4.24 -11.70
CA ALA A 114 11.05 -5.54 -11.28
C ALA A 114 12.09 -6.22 -10.37
N MET A 115 11.62 -6.96 -9.37
CA MET A 115 12.50 -7.78 -8.55
C MET A 115 13.17 -8.86 -9.42
N PRO A 116 14.38 -9.33 -9.08
CA PRO A 116 15.15 -10.26 -9.92
C PRO A 116 14.43 -11.58 -10.27
N TYR A 117 13.43 -11.95 -9.47
CA TYR A 117 12.63 -13.16 -9.65
C TYR A 117 11.31 -12.95 -10.41
N MET A 118 10.95 -11.70 -10.75
CA MET A 118 9.78 -11.40 -11.58
C MET A 118 10.22 -11.18 -13.04
N PRO A 119 9.54 -11.80 -14.02
CA PRO A 119 9.77 -11.50 -15.43
C PRO A 119 9.47 -10.02 -15.71
N SER A 120 10.25 -9.42 -16.62
CA SER A 120 10.06 -8.02 -17.05
C SER A 120 8.68 -7.83 -17.69
N LYS A 121 8.03 -6.69 -17.46
CA LYS A 121 6.74 -6.36 -18.09
C LYS A 121 6.79 -6.32 -19.63
N ASP A 122 7.97 -6.24 -20.22
CA ASP A 122 8.19 -6.11 -21.67
C ASP A 122 8.44 -7.46 -22.37
N SER A 123 8.06 -8.59 -21.75
CA SER A 123 8.21 -9.93 -22.34
C SER A 123 6.87 -10.46 -22.87
N ASP A 124 6.25 -9.72 -23.77
CA ASP A 124 5.25 -10.16 -24.76
C ASP A 124 5.46 -9.38 -26.06
#